data_AF-A0A9X2ZZB2-F1
#
_entry.id   AF-A0A9X2ZZB2-F1
#
_cell.length_a   1.000
_cell.length_b   1.000
_cell.length_c   1.000
_cell.angle_alpha   90.00
_cell.angle_beta   90.00
_cell.angle_gamma   90.00
#
_symmetry.space_group_name_H-M   'P 1'
#
loop_
_entity.id
_entity.type
_entity.pdbx_description
1 polymer ?
#
loop_
_entity_poly.entity_id
_entity_poly.type
_entity_poly.pdbx_seq_one_letter_code
_entity_poly.pdbx_strand_id
1 'polypeptide(L)'
;MEDYSTKAEQRDRPIVRLVFLEAVGEEPLESEVLRRERMWERLVEAGGPSGVETGLLRGLRVYRGQAGIWTDKKETEGVLPEGGRITVSVLHTGEHYPDGLSDGELIYKYPDTRRPGTTDAAEIEAMKNAALGDVPIFVILRSEEDPDLRDIYWGQVTDWNDEAEEFLIRFSSDPALLQVEGEDAAEKAQEGREERALADGEKAGDKAGEFDLTADQAGKRKERRARPGQSQFRFRVKKRYGLRCAVCEMSTEQLLEAAHFRGRGQEGSNDPRNGIVLCRNHHKAFDDGLFAIRPDTLEVYLKESGPSAEELGITRPQLEPKRETPHQEALQWAWDRWKEALEEKVPDPQHDFDSH
;
A
#
# COMPACT_ATOMS: atom_id res chain seq x y z
N MET A 1 15.95 -28.17 12.17
CA MET A 1 16.20 -26.71 12.16
C MET A 1 16.65 -26.35 10.75
N GLU A 2 15.74 -26.56 9.80
CA GLU A 2 15.78 -25.81 8.55
C GLU A 2 14.89 -24.62 8.83
N ASP A 3 15.53 -23.51 9.15
CA ASP A 3 14.87 -22.23 9.24
C ASP A 3 14.50 -21.84 7.80
N TYR A 4 13.29 -22.22 7.37
CA TYR A 4 12.75 -21.87 6.06
C TYR A 4 12.67 -20.34 5.84
N SER A 5 12.91 -19.55 6.88
CA SER A 5 12.85 -18.08 6.89
C SER A 5 14.25 -17.42 6.86
N THR A 6 15.33 -18.11 7.22
CA THR A 6 16.67 -17.48 7.28
C THR A 6 17.69 -18.11 6.34
N LYS A 7 17.67 -17.65 5.07
CA LYS A 7 18.83 -17.32 4.20
C LYS A 7 18.53 -17.40 2.69
N ALA A 8 17.34 -17.83 2.29
CA ALA A 8 16.87 -17.61 0.92
C ALA A 8 16.21 -16.23 0.84
N GLU A 9 17.04 -15.20 0.64
CA GLU A 9 16.68 -13.85 0.19
C GLU A 9 15.41 -13.87 -0.66
N GLN A 10 14.38 -13.08 -0.32
CA GLN A 10 13.45 -12.29 -1.18
C GLN A 10 13.19 -12.67 -2.67
N ARG A 11 13.53 -13.89 -3.09
CA ARG A 11 13.69 -14.35 -4.46
C ARG A 11 12.48 -15.20 -4.78
N ASP A 12 11.56 -14.54 -5.46
CA ASP A 12 10.43 -15.13 -6.18
C ASP A 12 9.45 -15.90 -5.27
N ARG A 13 8.44 -15.18 -4.74
CA ARG A 13 7.30 -15.77 -3.99
C ARG A 13 6.70 -17.01 -4.66
N PRO A 14 6.55 -17.09 -6.00
CA PRO A 14 6.15 -18.32 -6.69
C PRO A 14 6.97 -19.55 -6.29
N ILE A 15 8.29 -19.42 -6.22
CA ILE A 15 9.19 -20.53 -5.84
C ILE A 15 8.96 -20.90 -4.37
N VAL A 16 8.90 -19.91 -3.48
CA VAL A 16 8.65 -20.14 -2.04
C VAL A 16 7.29 -20.81 -1.82
N ARG A 17 6.26 -20.39 -2.56
CA ARG A 17 4.91 -20.99 -2.51
C ARG A 17 4.91 -22.43 -3.01
N LEU A 18 5.60 -22.74 -4.11
CA LEU A 18 5.72 -24.11 -4.61
C LEU A 18 6.36 -25.03 -3.54
N VAL A 19 7.48 -24.62 -2.96
CA VAL A 19 8.16 -25.38 -1.90
C VAL A 19 7.25 -25.56 -0.66
N PHE A 20 6.51 -24.52 -0.28
CA PHE A 20 5.55 -24.58 0.83
C PHE A 20 4.42 -25.58 0.55
N LEU A 21 3.80 -25.53 -0.64
CA LEU A 21 2.72 -26.43 -1.02
C LEU A 21 3.21 -27.89 -1.10
N GLU A 22 4.41 -28.13 -1.61
CA GLU A 22 5.03 -29.46 -1.61
C GLU A 22 5.23 -30.03 -0.19
N ALA A 23 5.58 -29.19 0.77
CA ALA A 23 5.82 -29.60 2.15
C ALA A 23 4.54 -29.85 2.96
N VAL A 24 3.48 -29.08 2.71
CA VAL A 24 2.23 -29.10 3.48
C VAL A 24 1.19 -30.02 2.86
N GLY A 25 1.10 -30.05 1.52
CA GLY A 25 -0.02 -30.61 0.77
C GLY A 25 -1.22 -29.66 0.68
N GLU A 26 -2.05 -29.83 -0.34
CA GLU A 26 -3.21 -28.95 -0.60
C GLU A 26 -4.40 -29.26 0.32
N GLU A 27 -4.66 -30.54 0.60
CA GLU A 27 -5.80 -31.01 1.40
C GLU A 27 -5.96 -30.33 2.79
N PRO A 28 -4.91 -30.18 3.62
CA PRO A 28 -5.04 -29.48 4.90
C PRO A 28 -5.40 -28.00 4.75
N LEU A 29 -4.89 -27.35 3.69
CA LEU A 29 -5.15 -25.94 3.40
C LEU A 29 -6.57 -25.74 2.91
N GLU A 30 -7.04 -26.57 1.98
CA GLU A 30 -8.43 -26.55 1.49
C GLU A 30 -9.44 -26.77 2.62
N SER A 31 -9.15 -27.71 3.53
CA SER A 31 -9.98 -27.95 4.72
C SER A 31 -10.09 -26.70 5.61
N GLU A 32 -9.00 -25.95 5.76
CA GLU A 32 -9.00 -24.69 6.52
C GLU A 32 -9.75 -23.58 5.78
N VAL A 33 -9.64 -23.47 4.45
CA VAL A 33 -10.43 -22.55 3.62
C VAL A 33 -11.93 -22.81 3.81
N LEU A 34 -12.37 -24.06 3.64
CA LEU A 34 -13.77 -24.47 3.87
C LEU A 34 -14.23 -24.19 5.30
N ARG A 35 -13.34 -24.32 6.29
CA ARG A 35 -13.64 -23.95 7.67
C ARG A 35 -13.88 -22.45 7.80
N ARG A 36 -13.12 -21.60 7.11
CA ARG A 36 -13.34 -20.14 7.11
C ARG A 36 -14.64 -19.75 6.45
N GLU A 37 -15.00 -20.40 5.35
CA GLU A 37 -16.29 -20.17 4.69
C GLU A 37 -17.45 -20.47 5.65
N ARG A 38 -17.43 -21.62 6.32
CA ARG A 38 -18.45 -21.97 7.34
C ARG A 38 -18.47 -20.99 8.52
N MET A 39 -17.32 -20.46 8.93
CA MET A 39 -17.27 -19.45 9.99
C MET A 39 -17.89 -18.12 9.54
N TRP A 40 -17.68 -17.74 8.28
CA TRP A 40 -18.27 -16.55 7.67
C TRP A 40 -19.78 -16.67 7.51
N GLU A 41 -20.29 -17.79 7.00
CA GLU A 41 -21.72 -18.05 6.90
C GLU A 41 -22.42 -17.90 8.26
N ARG A 42 -21.86 -18.52 9.30
CA ARG A 42 -22.39 -18.41 10.67
C ARG A 42 -22.32 -16.99 11.24
N LEU A 43 -21.32 -16.20 10.84
CA LEU A 43 -21.21 -14.79 11.23
C LEU A 43 -22.32 -13.95 10.58
N VAL A 44 -22.58 -14.16 9.30
CA VAL A 44 -23.63 -13.48 8.54
C VAL A 44 -25.01 -13.88 9.06
N GLU A 45 -25.25 -15.16 9.31
CA GLU A 45 -26.51 -15.67 9.90
C GLU A 45 -26.78 -15.08 11.29
N ALA A 46 -25.74 -14.78 12.06
CA ALA A 46 -25.84 -14.19 13.39
C ALA A 46 -26.02 -12.66 13.38
N GLY A 47 -26.18 -12.04 12.21
CA GLY A 47 -26.43 -10.60 12.04
C GLY A 47 -25.19 -9.74 11.77
N GLY A 48 -24.05 -10.36 11.45
CA GLY A 48 -22.87 -9.65 10.93
C GLY A 48 -22.96 -9.38 9.41
N PRO A 49 -21.87 -8.93 8.76
CA PRO A 49 -20.50 -8.81 9.28
C PRO A 49 -20.17 -7.43 9.89
N SER A 50 -21.09 -6.46 9.82
CA SER A 50 -20.94 -5.13 10.42
C SER A 50 -21.66 -5.03 11.77
N GLY A 51 -21.17 -4.19 12.68
CA GLY A 51 -21.84 -3.92 13.96
C GLY A 51 -21.87 -5.11 14.92
N VAL A 52 -20.84 -5.96 14.90
CA VAL A 52 -20.84 -7.22 15.64
C VAL A 52 -20.24 -7.07 17.05
N GLU A 53 -20.92 -7.62 18.05
CA GLU A 53 -20.42 -7.67 19.42
C GLU A 53 -19.22 -8.62 19.59
N THR A 54 -18.24 -8.22 20.41
CA THR A 54 -17.05 -9.04 20.67
C THR A 54 -17.36 -10.40 21.33
N GLY A 55 -18.50 -10.53 22.02
CA GLY A 55 -18.97 -11.78 22.61
C GLY A 55 -19.32 -12.84 21.56
N LEU A 56 -20.03 -12.42 20.50
CA LEU A 56 -20.38 -13.28 19.38
C LEU A 56 -19.13 -13.74 18.62
N LEU A 57 -18.17 -12.84 18.36
CA LEU A 57 -16.91 -13.18 17.70
C LEU A 57 -16.07 -14.22 18.48
N ARG A 58 -16.10 -14.14 19.82
CA ARG A 58 -15.46 -15.15 20.68
C ARG A 58 -16.17 -16.49 20.61
N GLY A 59 -17.51 -16.49 20.58
CA GLY A 59 -18.33 -17.70 20.45
C GLY A 59 -18.11 -18.41 19.10
N LEU A 60 -17.96 -17.65 18.03
CA LEU A 60 -17.64 -18.16 16.69
C LEU A 60 -16.16 -18.51 16.49
N ARG A 61 -15.31 -18.25 17.50
CA ARG A 61 -13.85 -18.42 17.43
C ARG A 61 -13.25 -17.72 16.22
N VAL A 62 -13.71 -16.50 15.94
CA VAL A 62 -13.11 -15.57 14.96
C VAL A 62 -12.06 -14.69 15.66
N TYR A 63 -12.19 -14.51 16.97
CA TYR A 63 -11.41 -13.56 17.75
C TYR A 63 -11.24 -13.99 19.21
N ARG A 64 -10.08 -13.74 19.82
CA ARG A 64 -9.87 -13.95 21.27
C ARG A 64 -8.97 -12.88 21.89
N GLY A 65 -9.58 -11.88 22.54
CA GLY A 65 -8.87 -10.91 23.39
C GLY A 65 -8.08 -9.85 22.61
N GLN A 66 -7.19 -9.10 23.25
CA GLN A 66 -6.48 -7.94 22.66
C GLN A 66 -5.31 -8.31 21.72
N ALA A 67 -5.27 -9.51 21.14
CA ALA A 67 -4.21 -9.90 20.22
C ALA A 67 -4.40 -9.19 18.88
N GLY A 68 -3.32 -8.60 18.34
CA GLY A 68 -3.31 -7.96 17.02
C GLY A 68 -3.43 -9.01 15.90
N ILE A 69 -2.68 -10.12 16.02
CA ILE A 69 -2.79 -11.29 15.15
C ILE A 69 -3.27 -12.46 16.00
N TRP A 70 -4.28 -13.18 15.55
CA TRP A 70 -4.80 -14.34 16.28
C TRP A 70 -4.68 -15.62 15.46
N THR A 71 -4.05 -16.64 16.06
CA THR A 71 -3.94 -18.00 15.54
C THR A 71 -4.77 -18.90 16.45
N ASP A 72 -5.81 -19.57 15.93
CA ASP A 72 -6.63 -20.50 16.72
C ASP A 72 -5.84 -21.77 17.01
N LYS A 73 -4.93 -21.67 17.98
CA LYS A 73 -3.90 -22.67 18.27
C LYS A 73 -4.47 -24.09 18.34
N LYS A 74 -5.66 -24.30 18.91
CA LYS A 74 -6.25 -25.64 19.03
C LYS A 74 -6.60 -26.28 17.70
N GLU A 75 -6.99 -25.49 16.70
CA GLU A 75 -7.45 -25.97 15.40
C GLU A 75 -6.33 -25.89 14.35
N THR A 76 -5.43 -24.90 14.46
CA THR A 76 -4.40 -24.65 13.43
C THR A 76 -3.06 -25.35 13.69
N GLU A 77 -2.77 -25.80 14.92
CA GLU A 77 -1.47 -26.41 15.32
C GLU A 77 -1.20 -27.78 14.64
N GLY A 78 -2.20 -28.36 13.95
CA GLY A 78 -2.06 -29.60 13.17
C GLY A 78 -2.29 -29.45 11.66
N VAL A 79 -2.54 -28.23 11.17
CA VAL A 79 -2.75 -27.99 9.73
C VAL A 79 -1.41 -27.98 8.99
N LEU A 80 -0.38 -27.41 9.63
CA LEU A 80 0.96 -27.36 9.07
C LEU A 80 1.90 -28.33 9.79
N PRO A 81 2.92 -28.86 9.09
CA PRO A 81 3.98 -29.64 9.72
C PRO A 81 4.69 -28.88 10.86
N GLU A 82 5.32 -29.64 11.77
CA GLU A 82 6.21 -29.11 12.83
C GLU A 82 5.56 -28.11 13.81
N GLY A 83 4.23 -28.08 13.90
CA GLY A 83 3.50 -27.17 14.79
C GLY A 83 3.36 -25.74 14.23
N GLY A 84 3.52 -25.59 12.90
CA GLY A 84 3.22 -24.36 12.19
C GLY A 84 1.78 -23.91 12.41
N ARG A 85 1.56 -22.59 12.35
CA ARG A 85 0.23 -21.98 12.56
C ARG A 85 -0.17 -21.16 11.35
N ILE A 86 -1.47 -20.96 11.21
CA ILE A 86 -2.08 -20.11 10.19
C ILE A 86 -2.91 -19.04 10.89
N THR A 87 -2.76 -17.78 10.47
CA THR A 87 -3.54 -16.69 11.03
C THR A 87 -5.03 -16.88 10.77
N VAL A 88 -5.85 -16.60 11.79
CA VAL A 88 -7.31 -16.59 11.67
C VAL A 88 -7.85 -15.19 11.47
N SER A 89 -7.40 -14.25 12.30
CA SER A 89 -7.85 -12.88 12.21
C SER A 89 -6.77 -11.89 12.58
N VAL A 90 -6.95 -10.67 12.08
CA VAL A 90 -6.16 -9.49 12.43
C VAL A 90 -7.08 -8.42 13.00
N LEU A 91 -6.69 -7.83 14.12
CA LEU A 91 -7.36 -6.69 14.72
C LEU A 91 -6.60 -5.41 14.36
N HIS A 92 -7.28 -4.50 13.67
CA HIS A 92 -6.72 -3.19 13.36
C HIS A 92 -7.30 -2.13 14.31
N THR A 93 -6.44 -1.47 15.08
CA THR A 93 -6.83 -0.47 16.08
C THR A 93 -6.83 0.98 15.58
N GLY A 94 -6.49 1.23 14.31
CA GLY A 94 -6.60 2.54 13.67
C GLY A 94 -5.50 3.56 14.02
N GLU A 95 -4.52 3.24 14.87
CA GLU A 95 -3.57 4.24 15.40
C GLU A 95 -2.36 4.58 14.50
N HIS A 96 -2.11 3.86 13.39
CA HIS A 96 -0.76 3.89 12.79
C HIS A 96 -0.62 4.23 11.29
N TYR A 97 -1.63 4.79 10.60
CA TYR A 97 -1.42 5.27 9.22
C TYR A 97 -2.09 6.62 8.91
N PRO A 98 -1.38 7.55 8.23
CA PRO A 98 -1.92 8.85 7.84
C PRO A 98 -2.88 8.82 6.65
N ASP A 99 -3.07 7.68 6.00
CA ASP A 99 -3.94 7.53 4.85
C ASP A 99 -5.05 6.51 5.18
N GLY A 100 -6.30 6.97 5.12
CA GLY A 100 -7.48 6.19 5.46
C GLY A 100 -7.55 4.87 4.71
N LEU A 101 -8.20 3.88 5.34
CA LEU A 101 -8.54 2.59 4.76
C LEU A 101 -9.09 2.81 3.35
N SER A 102 -8.32 2.44 2.33
CA SER A 102 -8.82 2.40 0.97
C SER A 102 -9.83 1.26 0.84
N ASP A 103 -10.87 1.47 0.04
CA ASP A 103 -11.93 0.51 -0.30
C ASP A 103 -11.33 -0.87 -0.71
N GLY A 104 -11.02 -1.70 0.29
CA GLY A 104 -10.53 -3.07 0.17
C GLY A 104 -9.02 -3.33 0.28
N GLU A 105 -8.20 -2.41 0.81
CA GLU A 105 -6.75 -2.66 1.02
C GLU A 105 -6.24 -2.08 2.34
N LEU A 106 -5.37 -2.85 3.03
CA LEU A 106 -4.77 -2.54 4.32
C LEU A 106 -3.27 -2.87 4.30
N ILE A 107 -2.44 -1.89 4.68
CA ILE A 107 -1.04 -2.14 5.05
C ILE A 107 -1.00 -2.38 6.57
N TYR A 108 -0.58 -3.56 6.99
CA TYR A 108 -0.53 -3.97 8.40
C TYR A 108 0.94 -4.09 8.85
N LYS A 109 1.36 -3.30 9.85
CA LYS A 109 2.73 -3.40 10.39
C LYS A 109 2.92 -4.73 11.12
N TYR A 110 4.12 -5.29 11.05
CA TYR A 110 4.47 -6.43 11.88
C TYR A 110 4.27 -6.06 13.36
N PRO A 111 3.82 -7.02 14.19
CA PRO A 111 3.71 -6.77 15.62
C PRO A 111 5.10 -6.44 16.18
N ASP A 112 5.25 -5.25 16.75
CA ASP A 112 6.38 -4.88 17.61
C ASP A 112 5.85 -4.75 19.03
N THR A 113 5.66 -5.89 19.69
CA THR A 113 5.34 -5.88 21.10
C THR A 113 6.63 -6.00 21.88
N ARG A 114 6.95 -5.00 22.72
CA ARG A 114 8.02 -5.10 23.73
C ARG A 114 7.69 -6.11 24.84
N ARG A 115 6.96 -7.18 24.52
CA ARG A 115 6.55 -8.26 25.42
C ARG A 115 7.65 -9.34 25.39
N PRO A 116 8.07 -9.88 26.55
CA PRO A 116 9.05 -10.97 26.56
C PRO A 116 8.40 -12.26 26.01
N GLY A 117 8.88 -12.77 24.87
CA GLY A 117 8.50 -14.10 24.39
C GLY A 117 8.54 -14.26 22.86
N THR A 118 8.66 -15.51 22.42
CA THR A 118 8.71 -16.03 21.04
C THR A 118 7.40 -15.82 20.23
N THR A 119 6.62 -14.78 20.53
CA THR A 119 5.23 -14.62 20.05
C THR A 119 5.16 -13.89 18.72
N ASP A 120 5.88 -12.77 18.57
CA ASP A 120 5.77 -11.90 17.39
C ASP A 120 6.29 -12.59 16.13
N ALA A 121 7.41 -13.30 16.21
CA ALA A 121 7.94 -14.10 15.10
C ALA A 121 6.96 -15.21 14.68
N ALA A 122 6.32 -15.89 15.63
CA ALA A 122 5.34 -16.93 15.32
C ALA A 122 4.05 -16.36 14.71
N GLU A 123 3.66 -15.14 15.08
CA GLU A 123 2.54 -14.41 14.47
C GLU A 123 2.86 -13.95 13.04
N ILE A 124 4.08 -13.44 12.81
CA ILE A 124 4.57 -13.07 11.47
C ILE A 124 4.61 -14.31 10.56
N GLU A 125 5.19 -15.41 11.02
CA GLU A 125 5.23 -16.65 10.24
C GLU A 125 3.82 -17.20 9.98
N ALA A 126 2.89 -17.09 10.93
CA ALA A 126 1.51 -17.51 10.70
C ALA A 126 0.78 -16.67 9.64
N MET A 127 1.08 -15.38 9.55
CA MET A 127 0.60 -14.50 8.48
C MET A 127 1.20 -14.90 7.12
N LYS A 128 2.51 -15.19 7.07
CA LYS A 128 3.18 -15.66 5.85
C LYS A 128 2.60 -17.00 5.39
N ASN A 129 2.35 -17.93 6.30
CA ASN A 129 1.73 -19.22 5.98
C ASN A 129 0.32 -19.06 5.40
N ALA A 130 -0.49 -18.15 5.95
CA ALA A 130 -1.80 -17.82 5.38
C ALA A 130 -1.67 -17.28 3.94
N ALA A 131 -0.66 -16.44 3.69
CA ALA A 131 -0.37 -15.88 2.36
C ALA A 131 0.17 -16.92 1.35
N LEU A 132 0.94 -17.91 1.82
CA LEU A 132 1.51 -18.96 0.98
C LEU A 132 0.49 -20.04 0.65
N GLY A 133 -0.38 -20.39 1.59
CA GLY A 133 -1.45 -21.37 1.40
C GLY A 133 -2.76 -20.80 0.86
N ASP A 134 -2.79 -19.51 0.49
CA ASP A 134 -3.99 -18.77 0.06
C ASP A 134 -5.19 -18.94 1.02
N VAL A 135 -4.90 -19.04 2.32
CA VAL A 135 -5.91 -19.19 3.35
C VAL A 135 -6.45 -17.81 3.73
N PRO A 136 -7.78 -17.59 3.64
CA PRO A 136 -8.39 -16.32 3.97
C PRO A 136 -8.31 -16.01 5.47
N ILE A 137 -8.23 -14.72 5.79
CA ILE A 137 -8.18 -14.19 7.16
C ILE A 137 -9.34 -13.22 7.41
N PHE A 138 -9.78 -13.09 8.65
CA PHE A 138 -10.77 -12.08 9.03
C PHE A 138 -10.06 -10.78 9.43
N VAL A 139 -10.39 -9.67 8.77
CA VAL A 139 -9.91 -8.33 9.15
C VAL A 139 -10.96 -7.70 10.03
N ILE A 140 -10.59 -7.36 11.26
CA ILE A 140 -11.49 -6.81 12.28
C ILE A 140 -11.14 -5.35 12.50
N LEU A 141 -12.10 -4.47 12.20
CA LEU A 141 -12.02 -3.03 12.45
C LEU A 141 -12.94 -2.64 13.60
N ARG A 142 -12.65 -1.51 14.24
CA ARG A 142 -13.64 -0.85 15.11
C ARG A 142 -14.70 -0.21 14.22
N SER A 143 -15.96 -0.37 14.59
CA SER A 143 -17.03 0.28 13.84
C SER A 143 -16.97 1.80 14.02
N GLU A 144 -17.24 2.54 12.93
CA GLU A 144 -17.36 4.00 12.98
C GLU A 144 -18.64 4.45 13.68
N GLU A 145 -19.68 3.59 13.67
CA GLU A 145 -20.98 3.87 14.28
C GLU A 145 -20.96 3.67 15.80
N ASP A 146 -20.25 2.63 16.28
CA ASP A 146 -20.12 2.32 17.71
C ASP A 146 -18.72 1.74 18.03
N PRO A 147 -17.92 2.38 18.90
CA PRO A 147 -16.58 1.94 19.25
C PRO A 147 -16.51 0.59 19.98
N ASP A 148 -17.62 0.13 20.58
CA ASP A 148 -17.71 -1.18 21.24
C ASP A 148 -18.06 -2.31 20.26
N LEU A 149 -18.55 -1.97 19.06
CA LEU A 149 -18.83 -2.90 17.98
C LEU A 149 -17.65 -3.06 17.02
N ARG A 150 -17.69 -4.14 16.24
CA ARG A 150 -16.64 -4.49 15.28
C ARG A 150 -17.24 -4.73 13.91
N ASP A 151 -16.54 -4.25 12.89
CA ASP A 151 -16.81 -4.56 11.50
C ASP A 151 -15.79 -5.59 11.03
N ILE A 152 -16.28 -6.68 10.44
CA ILE A 152 -15.47 -7.81 10.02
C ILE A 152 -15.48 -7.88 8.51
N TYR A 153 -14.31 -8.10 7.93
CA TYR A 153 -14.15 -8.24 6.50
C TYR A 153 -13.45 -9.56 6.19
N TRP A 154 -13.82 -10.15 5.07
CA TRP A 154 -13.06 -11.25 4.49
C TRP A 154 -11.78 -10.69 3.87
N GLY A 155 -10.63 -11.23 4.22
CA GLY A 155 -9.35 -10.72 3.79
C GLY A 155 -8.40 -11.80 3.29
N GLN A 156 -7.41 -11.36 2.52
CA GLN A 156 -6.34 -12.20 2.00
C GLN A 156 -5.03 -11.44 2.14
N VAL A 157 -4.03 -12.11 2.72
CA VAL A 157 -2.66 -11.58 2.76
C VAL A 157 -2.06 -11.77 1.38
N THR A 158 -1.87 -10.66 0.66
CA THR A 158 -1.43 -10.68 -0.73
C THR A 158 0.08 -10.53 -0.88
N ASP A 159 0.76 -9.88 0.06
CA ASP A 159 2.21 -9.73 0.02
C ASP A 159 2.78 -9.32 1.40
N TRP A 160 4.10 -9.38 1.57
CA TRP A 160 4.82 -8.87 2.75
C TRP A 160 6.19 -8.30 2.37
N ASN A 161 6.67 -7.35 3.17
CA ASN A 161 7.94 -6.67 3.01
C ASN A 161 8.69 -6.72 4.33
N ASP A 162 9.62 -7.66 4.46
CA ASP A 162 10.40 -7.84 5.68
C ASP A 162 11.33 -6.65 5.99
N GLU A 163 11.75 -5.88 4.98
CA GLU A 163 12.56 -4.66 5.20
C GLU A 163 11.71 -3.52 5.78
N ALA A 164 10.43 -3.44 5.41
CA ALA A 164 9.48 -2.45 5.91
C ALA A 164 8.65 -2.92 7.10
N GLU A 165 8.83 -4.20 7.49
CA GLU A 165 8.05 -4.86 8.52
C GLU A 165 6.54 -4.67 8.28
N GLU A 166 6.09 -4.99 7.07
CA GLU A 166 4.72 -4.74 6.58
C GLU A 166 4.10 -5.95 5.88
N PHE A 167 2.82 -6.18 6.12
CA PHE A 167 1.95 -7.04 5.31
C PHE A 167 1.01 -6.18 4.45
N LEU A 168 0.72 -6.66 3.24
CA LEU A 168 -0.30 -6.11 2.35
C LEU A 168 -1.52 -7.04 2.33
N ILE A 169 -2.64 -6.56 2.86
CA ILE A 169 -3.87 -7.33 3.02
C ILE A 169 -4.94 -6.70 2.13
N ARG A 170 -5.54 -7.49 1.23
CA ARG A 170 -6.78 -7.10 0.55
C ARG A 170 -7.95 -7.60 1.37
N PHE A 171 -9.03 -6.83 1.46
CA PHE A 171 -10.22 -7.24 2.19
C PHE A 171 -11.50 -6.73 1.54
N SER A 172 -12.63 -7.35 1.85
CA SER A 172 -13.94 -7.00 1.31
C SER A 172 -15.04 -7.47 2.25
N SER A 173 -16.17 -6.77 2.25
CA SER A 173 -17.40 -7.23 2.91
C SER A 173 -18.09 -8.35 2.11
N ASP A 174 -17.70 -8.51 0.84
CA ASP A 174 -18.14 -9.60 -0.03
C ASP A 174 -16.90 -10.43 -0.49
N PRO A 175 -16.76 -11.67 0.00
CA PRO A 175 -15.67 -12.58 -0.41
C PRO A 175 -15.57 -12.78 -1.93
N ALA A 176 -16.69 -12.74 -2.66
CA ALA A 176 -16.69 -12.97 -4.11
C ALA A 176 -15.91 -11.89 -4.88
N LEU A 177 -15.84 -10.66 -4.35
CA LEU A 177 -15.09 -9.56 -4.95
C LEU A 177 -13.57 -9.75 -4.88
N LEU A 178 -13.08 -10.63 -4.01
CA LEU A 178 -11.64 -10.90 -3.87
C LEU A 178 -11.15 -12.02 -4.79
N GLN A 179 -12.04 -12.83 -5.34
CA GLN A 179 -11.71 -13.94 -6.26
C GLN A 179 -11.40 -13.48 -7.69
N VAL A 180 -11.60 -12.20 -8.01
CA VAL A 180 -11.27 -11.63 -9.32
C VAL A 180 -9.79 -11.22 -9.31
N GLU A 181 -8.92 -12.10 -9.77
CA GLU A 181 -7.55 -11.72 -10.15
C GLU A 181 -7.58 -10.95 -11.47
N GLY A 182 -6.89 -9.80 -11.51
CA GLY A 182 -6.72 -9.01 -12.73
C GLY A 182 -7.17 -7.57 -12.58
N GLU A 183 -6.59 -6.70 -13.40
CA GLU A 183 -6.73 -5.24 -13.43
C GLU A 183 -8.20 -4.75 -13.52
N ASP A 184 -9.12 -5.65 -13.89
CA ASP A 184 -10.58 -5.45 -14.05
C ASP A 184 -11.34 -5.11 -12.74
N ALA A 185 -10.83 -5.49 -11.56
CA ALA A 185 -11.52 -5.19 -10.30
C ALA A 185 -11.52 -3.68 -9.96
N ALA A 186 -10.46 -2.97 -10.36
CA ALA A 186 -10.35 -1.52 -10.19
C ALA A 186 -11.26 -0.77 -11.19
N GLU A 187 -11.48 -1.34 -12.37
CA GLU A 187 -12.29 -0.77 -13.45
C GLU A 187 -13.79 -0.91 -13.15
N LYS A 188 -14.24 -2.06 -12.61
CA LYS A 188 -15.65 -2.25 -12.19
C LYS A 188 -16.06 -1.43 -10.96
N ALA A 189 -15.11 -1.09 -10.08
CA ALA A 189 -15.36 -0.16 -8.98
C ALA A 189 -15.54 1.30 -9.46
N GLN A 190 -15.13 1.60 -10.70
CA GLN A 190 -15.14 2.93 -11.30
C GLN A 190 -16.48 3.24 -12.00
N GLU A 191 -17.13 2.27 -12.64
CA GLU A 191 -18.40 2.46 -13.37
C GLU A 191 -19.56 2.92 -12.46
N GLY A 192 -19.53 2.60 -11.16
CA GLY A 192 -20.52 3.07 -10.18
C GLY A 192 -20.30 4.50 -9.63
N ARG A 193 -19.21 5.20 -10.03
CA ARG A 193 -18.76 6.45 -9.38
C ARG A 193 -18.89 7.73 -10.21
N GLU A 194 -19.13 7.64 -11.51
CA GLU A 194 -19.07 8.83 -12.39
C GLU A 194 -20.29 9.76 -12.33
N GLU A 195 -21.41 9.36 -11.71
CA GLU A 195 -22.64 10.17 -11.73
C GLU A 195 -22.79 11.21 -10.60
N ARG A 196 -21.77 11.49 -9.76
CA ARG A 196 -21.92 12.38 -8.59
C ARG A 196 -20.80 13.39 -8.29
N ALA A 197 -19.92 13.71 -9.24
CA ALA A 197 -18.79 14.63 -9.00
C ALA A 197 -18.81 15.94 -9.80
N LEU A 198 -19.99 16.46 -10.17
CA LEU A 198 -20.15 17.80 -10.74
C LEU A 198 -21.05 18.67 -9.84
N ALA A 199 -20.44 19.33 -8.86
CA ALA A 199 -20.92 20.61 -8.35
C ALA A 199 -19.82 21.32 -7.55
N ASP A 200 -19.73 22.63 -7.81
CA ASP A 200 -19.15 23.69 -6.97
C ASP A 200 -17.65 23.95 -7.11
N GLY A 201 -17.36 24.81 -8.09
CA GLY A 201 -16.32 25.83 -7.93
C GLY A 201 -16.94 27.08 -7.31
N GLU A 202 -16.19 27.77 -6.45
CA GLU A 202 -16.26 29.22 -6.32
C GLU A 202 -15.00 29.76 -5.62
N LYS A 203 -14.56 30.92 -6.11
CA LYS A 203 -13.32 31.62 -5.73
C LYS A 203 -13.49 32.30 -4.37
N ALA A 204 -12.46 32.23 -3.52
CA ALA A 204 -12.32 33.13 -2.37
C ALA A 204 -11.28 34.19 -2.71
N GLY A 205 -11.71 35.46 -2.74
CA GLY A 205 -10.85 36.63 -2.92
C GLY A 205 -10.22 37.06 -1.59
N ASP A 206 -8.94 37.45 -1.67
CA ASP A 206 -8.16 37.96 -0.56
C ASP A 206 -8.69 39.31 -0.05
N LYS A 207 -8.96 39.36 1.26
CA LYS A 207 -8.85 40.61 2.03
C LYS A 207 -7.95 40.33 3.23
N ALA A 208 -6.80 40.99 3.26
CA ALA A 208 -5.85 40.94 4.37
C ALA A 208 -6.50 41.56 5.61
N GLY A 209 -7.01 40.70 6.49
CA GLY A 209 -7.33 41.04 7.88
C GLY A 209 -6.09 41.00 8.77
N GLU A 210 -6.24 41.51 9.99
CA GLU A 210 -5.24 41.47 11.05
C GLU A 210 -4.84 40.02 11.35
N PHE A 211 -3.54 39.76 11.55
CA PHE A 211 -3.01 38.42 11.77
C PHE A 211 -3.58 37.83 13.07
N ASP A 212 -4.49 36.88 12.94
CA ASP A 212 -4.97 36.06 14.04
C ASP A 212 -4.18 34.73 14.05
N LEU A 213 -3.60 34.40 15.20
CA LEU A 213 -2.90 33.12 15.42
C LEU A 213 -3.87 31.93 15.39
N THR A 214 -5.15 32.18 15.64
CA THR A 214 -6.17 31.16 15.73
C THR A 214 -7.33 31.50 14.80
N ALA A 215 -7.39 30.83 13.66
CA ALA A 215 -8.62 30.81 12.89
C ALA A 215 -9.55 29.76 13.53
N ASP A 216 -10.75 30.15 13.94
CA ASP A 216 -11.82 29.25 14.39
C ASP A 216 -12.37 28.48 13.16
N GLN A 217 -11.53 27.62 12.61
CA GLN A 217 -11.82 26.77 11.47
C GLN A 217 -12.27 25.43 12.03
N ALA A 218 -13.55 25.32 12.39
CA ALA A 218 -14.27 24.04 12.37
C ALA A 218 -14.40 23.57 10.91
N GLY A 219 -13.27 23.43 10.22
CA GLY A 219 -13.19 23.01 8.84
C GLY A 219 -13.52 21.53 8.79
N LYS A 220 -14.64 21.20 8.14
CA LYS A 220 -14.92 19.82 7.73
C LYS A 220 -13.69 19.32 6.97
N ARG A 221 -12.92 18.41 7.58
CA ARG A 221 -11.83 17.69 6.92
C ARG A 221 -12.47 16.99 5.73
N LYS A 222 -12.30 17.52 4.51
CA LYS A 222 -12.66 16.79 3.30
C LYS A 222 -11.72 15.59 3.27
N GLU A 223 -12.20 14.45 3.71
CA GLU A 223 -11.52 13.18 3.51
C GLU A 223 -11.34 13.02 2.00
N ARG A 224 -10.09 13.17 1.55
CA ARG A 224 -9.74 12.75 0.20
C ARG A 224 -9.90 11.24 0.21
N ARG A 225 -10.97 10.74 -0.42
CA ARG A 225 -11.18 9.30 -0.62
C ARG A 225 -9.89 8.69 -1.14
N ALA A 226 -9.34 7.74 -0.39
CA ALA A 226 -8.17 6.99 -0.80
C ALA A 226 -8.51 6.27 -2.12
N ARG A 227 -7.61 6.38 -3.09
CA ARG A 227 -7.85 5.88 -4.46
C ARG A 227 -7.47 4.39 -4.51
N PRO A 228 -8.29 3.51 -5.13
CA PRO A 228 -7.99 2.07 -5.21
C PRO A 228 -6.61 1.77 -5.81
N GLY A 229 -5.87 0.82 -5.21
CA GLY A 229 -4.57 0.33 -5.67
C GLY A 229 -3.36 1.21 -5.37
N GLN A 230 -3.54 2.40 -4.79
CA GLN A 230 -2.43 3.29 -4.45
C GLN A 230 -1.56 2.71 -3.32
N SER A 231 -2.18 2.03 -2.36
CA SER A 231 -1.50 1.36 -1.25
C SER A 231 -0.66 0.18 -1.75
N GLN A 232 -1.21 -0.66 -2.64
CA GLN A 232 -0.45 -1.76 -3.27
C GLN A 232 0.74 -1.24 -4.08
N PHE A 233 0.53 -0.20 -4.90
CA PHE A 233 1.61 0.39 -5.70
C PHE A 233 2.75 0.86 -4.80
N ARG A 234 2.44 1.67 -3.78
CA ARG A 234 3.43 2.18 -2.83
C ARG A 234 4.18 1.04 -2.14
N PHE A 235 3.45 0.04 -1.65
CA PHE A 235 4.04 -1.12 -1.01
C PHE A 235 5.01 -1.87 -1.94
N ARG A 236 4.57 -2.18 -3.16
CA ARG A 236 5.37 -2.95 -4.14
C ARG A 236 6.59 -2.16 -4.64
N VAL A 237 6.45 -0.85 -4.84
CA VAL A 237 7.59 0.04 -5.19
C VAL A 237 8.62 0.07 -4.07
N LYS A 238 8.21 0.24 -2.81
CA LYS A 238 9.11 0.18 -1.65
C LYS A 238 9.79 -1.18 -1.51
N LYS A 239 9.06 -2.28 -1.73
CA LYS A 239 9.64 -3.63 -1.71
C LYS A 239 10.69 -3.82 -2.81
N ARG A 240 10.39 -3.33 -4.02
CA ARG A 240 11.27 -3.40 -5.20
C ARG A 240 12.56 -2.61 -5.03
N TYR A 241 12.47 -1.35 -4.61
CA TYR A 241 13.61 -0.42 -4.60
C TYR A 241 14.26 -0.21 -3.22
N GLY A 242 13.62 -0.66 -2.15
CA GLY A 242 14.06 -0.49 -0.77
C GLY A 242 13.53 0.80 -0.12
N LEU A 243 13.88 1.00 1.16
CA LEU A 243 13.39 2.13 1.97
C LEU A 243 14.35 3.31 1.99
N ARG A 244 14.71 3.79 0.81
CA ARG A 244 15.56 4.97 0.65
C ARG A 244 15.13 5.77 -0.57
N CYS A 245 15.23 7.09 -0.47
CA CYS A 245 15.10 7.96 -1.63
C CYS A 245 16.16 7.61 -2.68
N ALA A 246 15.75 7.50 -3.94
CA ALA A 246 16.64 7.07 -4.99
C ALA A 246 17.76 8.10 -5.32
N VAL A 247 17.51 9.38 -5.03
CA VAL A 247 18.39 10.51 -5.39
C VAL A 247 19.07 11.20 -4.18
N CYS A 248 18.77 10.78 -2.95
CA CYS A 248 19.44 11.27 -1.74
C CYS A 248 19.54 10.21 -0.63
N GLU A 249 20.09 10.58 0.53
CA GLU A 249 20.30 9.65 1.64
C GLU A 249 19.09 9.49 2.59
N MET A 250 17.95 10.12 2.31
CA MET A 250 16.75 9.99 3.13
C MET A 250 16.25 8.55 3.19
N SER A 251 16.16 7.98 4.40
CA SER A 251 15.64 6.62 4.63
C SER A 251 14.54 6.57 5.70
N THR A 252 14.08 7.73 6.19
CA THR A 252 12.95 7.80 7.12
C THR A 252 11.64 7.49 6.39
N GLU A 253 11.04 6.35 6.70
CA GLU A 253 9.93 5.77 5.94
C GLU A 253 8.72 6.69 5.77
N GLN A 254 8.42 7.50 6.81
CA GLN A 254 7.31 8.47 6.83
C GLN A 254 7.49 9.63 5.85
N LEU A 255 8.73 9.86 5.41
CA LEU A 255 9.10 10.88 4.43
C LEU A 255 9.26 10.31 3.03
N LEU A 256 9.15 8.98 2.86
CA LEU A 256 9.29 8.31 1.57
C LEU A 256 7.92 8.09 0.91
N GLU A 257 7.90 8.33 -0.39
CA GLU A 257 6.74 8.21 -1.26
C GLU A 257 7.12 7.39 -2.50
N ALA A 258 6.12 6.74 -3.09
CA ALA A 258 6.26 6.09 -4.38
C ALA A 258 5.79 7.06 -5.46
N ALA A 259 6.74 7.56 -6.25
CA ALA A 259 6.48 8.43 -7.39
C ALA A 259 6.26 7.58 -8.64
N HIS A 260 5.22 7.89 -9.43
CA HIS A 260 5.02 7.27 -10.74
C HIS A 260 5.92 7.96 -11.78
N PHE A 261 6.46 7.21 -12.74
CA PHE A 261 7.06 7.80 -13.93
C PHE A 261 5.98 8.32 -14.88
N ARG A 262 4.99 7.47 -15.20
CA ARG A 262 3.77 7.86 -15.89
C ARG A 262 2.62 7.88 -14.90
N GLY A 263 2.06 9.06 -14.62
CA GLY A 263 0.95 9.22 -13.68
C GLY A 263 -0.37 8.67 -14.20
N ARG A 264 -1.29 8.34 -13.29
CA ARG A 264 -2.63 7.80 -13.61
C ARG A 264 -3.49 8.69 -14.50
N GLY A 265 -3.41 10.01 -14.35
CA GLY A 265 -4.11 10.96 -15.22
C GLY A 265 -3.60 10.98 -16.67
N GLN A 266 -2.54 10.23 -16.93
CA GLN A 266 -1.95 10.00 -18.24
C GLN A 266 -2.00 8.52 -18.61
N GLU A 267 -2.92 7.73 -18.04
CA GLU A 267 -3.06 6.28 -18.26
C GLU A 267 -1.85 5.44 -17.77
N GLY A 268 -1.13 5.94 -16.76
CA GLY A 268 -0.08 5.18 -16.11
C GLY A 268 -0.59 3.99 -15.31
N SER A 269 0.07 2.84 -15.44
CA SER A 269 -0.25 1.63 -14.68
C SER A 269 0.23 1.71 -13.23
N ASN A 270 -0.36 0.90 -12.35
CA ASN A 270 0.13 0.68 -10.98
C ASN A 270 1.17 -0.46 -10.90
N ASP A 271 1.82 -0.78 -12.03
CA ASP A 271 2.95 -1.70 -12.02
C ASP A 271 4.11 -1.06 -11.23
N PRO A 272 4.73 -1.75 -10.26
CA PRO A 272 5.84 -1.18 -9.49
C PRO A 272 7.05 -0.78 -10.33
N ARG A 273 7.20 -1.31 -11.55
CA ARG A 273 8.23 -0.90 -12.51
C ARG A 273 7.97 0.48 -13.13
N ASN A 274 6.73 0.98 -13.04
CA ASN A 274 6.34 2.36 -13.36
C ASN A 274 6.51 3.31 -12.15
N GLY A 275 7.25 2.90 -11.12
CA GLY A 275 7.46 3.71 -9.93
C GLY A 275 8.90 3.78 -9.46
N ILE A 276 9.16 4.73 -8.55
CA ILE A 276 10.44 4.88 -7.85
C ILE A 276 10.20 5.44 -6.45
N VAL A 277 11.10 5.13 -5.51
CA VAL A 277 11.04 5.67 -4.14
C VAL A 277 11.74 7.01 -4.08
N LEU A 278 11.02 8.06 -3.71
CA LEU A 278 11.55 9.41 -3.51
C LEU A 278 11.14 9.93 -2.13
N CYS A 279 11.91 10.84 -1.53
CA CYS A 279 11.40 11.59 -0.39
C CYS A 279 10.41 12.67 -0.85
N ARG A 280 9.56 13.18 0.03
CA ARG A 280 8.52 14.17 -0.32
C ARG A 280 9.04 15.36 -1.14
N ASN A 281 10.21 15.89 -0.79
CA ASN A 281 10.83 17.01 -1.50
C ASN A 281 11.19 16.61 -2.94
N HIS A 282 11.87 15.47 -3.11
CA HIS A 282 12.28 15.00 -4.42
C HIS A 282 11.10 14.51 -5.27
N HIS A 283 10.07 13.94 -4.66
CA HIS A 283 8.84 13.58 -5.37
C HIS A 283 8.19 14.84 -5.95
N LYS A 284 8.02 15.89 -5.14
CA LYS A 284 7.48 17.16 -5.63
C LYS A 284 8.35 17.79 -6.71
N ALA A 285 9.68 17.78 -6.53
CA ALA A 285 10.61 18.32 -7.51
C ALA A 285 10.61 17.52 -8.83
N PHE A 286 10.40 16.21 -8.78
CA PHE A 286 10.24 15.35 -9.95
C PHE A 286 8.94 15.67 -10.69
N ASP A 287 7.82 15.73 -9.97
CA ASP A 287 6.50 16.05 -10.53
C ASP A 287 6.46 17.45 -11.19
N ASP A 288 7.19 18.41 -10.63
CA ASP A 288 7.32 19.77 -11.17
C ASP A 288 8.32 19.88 -12.33
N GLY A 289 8.99 18.78 -12.70
CA GLY A 289 9.99 18.75 -13.75
C GLY A 289 11.27 19.55 -13.43
N LEU A 290 11.62 19.70 -12.15
CA LEU A 290 12.88 20.34 -11.75
C LEU A 290 14.09 19.45 -12.06
N PHE A 291 13.88 18.13 -12.06
CA PHE A 291 14.84 17.16 -12.54
C PHE A 291 14.14 15.99 -13.23
N ALA A 292 14.90 15.23 -14.04
CA ALA A 292 14.47 13.99 -14.65
C ALA A 292 15.58 12.94 -14.56
N ILE A 293 15.26 11.69 -14.88
CA ILE A 293 16.21 10.57 -14.91
C ILE A 293 16.37 10.12 -16.35
N ARG A 294 17.61 10.08 -16.84
CA ARG A 294 17.91 9.66 -18.21
C ARG A 294 17.73 8.14 -18.35
N PRO A 295 16.93 7.64 -19.31
CA PRO A 295 16.57 6.21 -19.37
C PRO A 295 17.75 5.26 -19.66
N ASP A 296 18.77 5.70 -20.38
CA ASP A 296 19.90 4.88 -20.82
C ASP A 296 21.02 4.78 -19.76
N THR A 297 21.31 5.87 -19.05
CA THR A 297 22.39 5.94 -18.05
C THR A 297 21.91 5.95 -16.61
N LEU A 298 20.60 6.16 -16.41
CA LEU A 298 19.97 6.35 -15.11
C LEU A 298 20.54 7.54 -14.31
N GLU A 299 21.15 8.49 -14.99
CA GLU A 299 21.67 9.72 -14.39
C GLU A 299 20.56 10.75 -14.23
N VAL A 300 20.66 11.56 -13.18
CA VAL A 300 19.76 12.66 -12.88
C VAL A 300 20.18 13.89 -13.68
N TYR A 301 19.24 14.45 -14.44
CA TYR A 301 19.40 15.69 -15.17
C TYR A 301 18.56 16.79 -14.53
N LEU A 302 19.16 17.96 -14.38
CA LEU A 302 18.50 19.13 -13.82
C LEU A 302 17.98 20.03 -14.94
N LYS A 303 16.93 20.77 -14.64
CA LYS A 303 16.47 21.87 -15.48
C LYS A 303 17.48 23.02 -15.42
N GLU A 304 17.94 23.50 -16.58
CA GLU A 304 18.98 24.56 -16.66
C GLU A 304 18.60 25.86 -15.95
N SER A 305 17.32 26.26 -16.03
CA SER A 305 16.77 27.43 -15.32
C SER A 305 16.22 27.11 -13.93
N GLY A 306 16.49 25.92 -13.42
CA GLY A 306 16.01 25.42 -12.13
C GLY A 306 17.04 25.51 -11.00
N PRO A 307 16.67 25.02 -9.81
CA PRO A 307 17.58 24.91 -8.67
C PRO A 307 18.72 23.92 -8.95
N SER A 308 19.86 24.14 -8.29
CA SER A 308 21.03 23.25 -8.42
C SER A 308 20.80 21.90 -7.70
N ALA A 309 21.65 20.90 -7.98
CA ALA A 309 21.63 19.63 -7.25
C ALA A 309 21.80 19.84 -5.74
N GLU A 310 22.64 20.79 -5.34
CA GLU A 310 22.90 21.11 -3.93
C GLU A 310 21.66 21.71 -3.27
N GLU A 311 20.97 22.62 -3.95
CA GLU A 311 19.74 23.24 -3.46
C GLU A 311 18.58 22.22 -3.34
N LEU A 312 18.48 21.30 -4.30
CA LEU A 312 17.52 20.20 -4.22
C LEU A 312 17.90 19.13 -3.20
N GLY A 313 19.16 19.09 -2.75
CA GLY A 313 19.67 18.04 -1.86
C GLY A 313 19.87 16.69 -2.56
N ILE A 314 20.16 16.71 -3.87
CA ILE A 314 20.47 15.52 -4.67
C ILE A 314 21.92 15.12 -4.41
N THR A 315 22.10 14.10 -3.58
CA THR A 315 23.43 13.55 -3.23
C THR A 315 23.78 12.28 -4.00
N ARG A 316 22.80 11.68 -4.70
CA ARG A 316 22.94 10.48 -5.53
C ARG A 316 22.49 10.81 -6.96
N PRO A 317 23.36 11.40 -7.80
CA PRO A 317 22.97 11.87 -9.14
C PRO A 317 22.85 10.74 -10.17
N GLN A 318 22.94 9.48 -9.75
CA GLN A 318 22.72 8.31 -10.57
C GLN A 318 21.94 7.28 -9.77
N LEU A 319 20.92 6.69 -10.40
CA LEU A 319 20.19 5.61 -9.76
C LEU A 319 21.11 4.39 -9.68
N GLU A 320 21.28 3.90 -8.47
CA GLU A 320 21.94 2.63 -8.17
C GLU A 320 20.87 1.66 -7.67
N PRO A 321 20.07 1.06 -8.57
CA PRO A 321 19.10 0.07 -8.17
C PRO A 321 19.82 -1.12 -7.54
N LYS A 322 19.83 -1.20 -6.21
CA LYS A 322 20.46 -2.30 -5.47
C LYS A 322 19.82 -3.67 -5.77
N ARG A 323 18.55 -3.67 -6.19
CA ARG A 323 17.74 -4.86 -6.46
C ARG A 323 17.34 -4.94 -7.92
N GLU A 324 16.53 -4.00 -8.38
CA GLU A 324 15.94 -4.05 -9.72
C GLU A 324 15.80 -2.66 -10.34
N THR A 325 15.86 -2.59 -11.66
CA THR A 325 15.70 -1.35 -12.44
C THR A 325 14.22 -1.05 -12.71
N PRO A 326 13.84 0.23 -12.91
CA PRO A 326 12.56 0.60 -13.49
C PRO A 326 12.36 0.13 -14.93
N HIS A 327 11.10 0.12 -15.38
CA HIS A 327 10.77 -0.23 -16.76
C HIS A 327 11.30 0.84 -17.72
N GLN A 328 11.95 0.42 -18.80
CA GLN A 328 12.56 1.32 -19.78
C GLN A 328 11.54 2.28 -20.39
N GLU A 329 10.36 1.79 -20.78
CA GLU A 329 9.33 2.62 -21.42
C GLU A 329 8.71 3.64 -20.46
N ALA A 330 8.60 3.30 -19.17
CA ALA A 330 8.07 4.22 -18.17
C ALA A 330 9.04 5.37 -17.93
N LEU A 331 10.33 5.06 -17.78
CA LEU A 331 11.40 6.06 -17.71
C LEU A 331 11.46 6.91 -18.99
N GLN A 332 11.38 6.28 -20.16
CA GLN A 332 11.41 6.97 -21.44
C GLN A 332 10.25 7.96 -21.57
N TRP A 333 9.04 7.55 -21.18
CA TRP A 333 7.88 8.43 -21.17
C TRP A 333 8.10 9.65 -20.28
N ALA A 334 8.59 9.46 -19.05
CA ALA A 334 8.85 10.56 -18.13
C ALA A 334 9.93 11.52 -18.66
N TRP A 335 10.97 10.96 -19.29
CA TRP A 335 12.04 11.72 -19.93
C TRP A 335 11.55 12.55 -21.12
N ASP A 336 10.74 11.96 -22.00
CA ASP A 336 10.19 12.66 -23.15
C ASP A 336 9.25 13.79 -22.72
N ARG A 337 8.40 13.53 -21.72
CA ARG A 337 7.52 14.56 -21.14
C ARG A 337 8.30 15.72 -20.51
N TRP A 338 9.42 15.41 -19.87
CA TRP A 338 10.29 16.44 -19.29
C TRP A 338 10.94 17.30 -20.38
N LYS A 339 11.45 16.70 -21.47
CA LYS A 339 12.01 17.45 -22.61
C LYS A 339 10.98 18.35 -23.29
N GLU A 340 9.77 17.85 -23.56
CA GLU A 340 8.68 18.64 -24.13
C GLU A 340 8.40 19.90 -23.29
N ALA A 341 8.36 19.74 -21.96
CA ALA A 341 8.13 20.85 -21.03
C ALA A 341 9.28 21.89 -20.99
N LEU A 342 10.49 21.52 -21.45
CA LEU A 342 11.60 22.46 -21.64
C LEU A 342 11.46 23.22 -22.96
N GLU A 343 11.01 22.56 -24.02
CA GLU A 343 10.85 23.13 -25.37
C GLU A 343 9.65 24.09 -25.46
N GLU A 344 8.52 23.79 -24.80
CA GLU A 344 7.32 24.65 -24.79
C GLU A 344 7.50 26.02 -24.12
N LYS A 345 8.64 26.27 -23.45
CA LYS A 345 8.91 27.50 -22.69
C LYS A 345 9.86 28.49 -23.35
N VAL A 346 10.14 28.37 -24.65
CA VAL A 346 10.77 29.45 -25.43
C VAL A 346 9.69 30.28 -26.12
N PRO A 347 9.15 31.35 -25.51
CA PRO A 347 8.44 32.36 -26.29
C PRO A 347 9.45 33.05 -27.20
N ASP A 348 9.20 33.01 -28.50
CA ASP A 348 10.00 33.70 -29.52
C ASP A 348 10.10 35.21 -29.17
N PRO A 349 11.31 35.75 -28.96
CA PRO A 349 11.50 37.16 -28.70
C PRO A 349 11.68 37.91 -30.03
N GLN A 350 10.67 37.95 -30.91
CA GLN A 350 10.73 38.79 -32.12
C GLN A 350 9.37 39.07 -32.77
N HIS A 351 8.82 40.26 -32.47
CA HIS A 351 7.93 41.15 -33.27
C HIS A 351 7.16 42.02 -32.25
N ASP A 352 7.39 43.32 -32.03
CA ASP A 352 7.66 44.40 -32.96
C ASP A 352 8.61 45.44 -32.35
N PHE A 353 9.78 45.61 -32.97
CA PHE A 353 10.30 46.95 -33.23
C PHE A 353 10.05 47.19 -34.72
N ASP A 354 8.96 47.85 -35.09
CA ASP A 354 8.99 48.89 -36.12
C ASP A 354 7.63 49.60 -36.31
N SER A 355 7.68 50.91 -36.04
CA SER A 355 7.03 51.98 -36.83
C SER A 355 5.48 52.00 -36.96
N HIS A 356 4.83 52.91 -36.23
CA HIS A 356 4.23 54.15 -36.74
C HIS A 356 3.66 55.02 -35.61
#